data_AF-A0A8J6NDH2-F1
#
_entry.id   AF-A0A8J6NDH2-F1
#
_cell.length_a   1.000
_cell.length_b   1.000
_cell.length_c   1.000
_cell.angle_alpha   90.00
_cell.angle_beta   90.00
_cell.angle_gamma   90.00
#
_symmetry.space_group_name_H-M   'P 1'
#
loop_
_entity.id
_entity.type
_entity.pdbx_description
1 polymer ?
#
loop_
_entity_poly.entity_id
_entity_poly.type
_entity_poly.pdbx_seq_one_letter_code
_entity_poly.pdbx_strand_id
1 'polypeptide(L)'
;MSADQPTKLNKSQLRAQIQAYTVYYQSKIACLTNKRLPAPLLLLACKDAPFQVEDLTSQWQRGRYIKKCLKYYQKKLKELEKEHKKIQ
;
A
#
# COMPACT_ATOMS: atom_id res chain seq x y z
N MET A 1 15.73 -27.94 -13.38
CA MET A 1 14.75 -26.90 -12.99
C MET A 1 14.81 -26.79 -11.47
N SER A 2 15.67 -25.90 -10.97
CA SER A 2 15.90 -25.76 -9.53
C SER A 2 14.72 -25.06 -8.89
N ALA A 3 14.11 -25.69 -7.90
CA ALA A 3 13.11 -25.06 -7.05
C ALA A 3 13.79 -23.94 -6.25
N ASP A 4 13.38 -22.69 -6.48
CA ASP A 4 13.67 -21.57 -5.59
C ASP A 4 13.05 -21.85 -4.22
N GLN A 5 13.82 -22.46 -3.32
CA GLN A 5 13.44 -22.54 -1.92
C GLN A 5 13.37 -21.11 -1.37
N PRO A 6 12.30 -20.72 -0.66
CA PRO A 6 12.25 -19.42 0.01
C PRO A 6 13.36 -19.41 1.07
N THR A 7 14.44 -18.71 0.78
CA THR A 7 15.54 -18.49 1.71
C THR A 7 14.93 -17.80 2.93
N LYS A 8 14.97 -18.45 4.10
CA LYS A 8 14.50 -17.86 5.35
C LYS A 8 15.24 -16.54 5.55
N LEU A 9 14.56 -15.43 5.32
CA LEU A 9 15.10 -14.09 5.56
C LEU A 9 15.60 -14.02 7.01
N ASN A 10 16.80 -13.51 7.21
CA ASN A 10 17.31 -13.29 8.56
C ASN A 10 16.57 -12.09 9.20
N LYS A 11 16.61 -11.97 10.54
CA LYS A 11 15.87 -10.92 11.26
C LYS A 11 16.19 -9.50 10.76
N SER A 12 17.43 -9.24 10.35
CA SER A 12 17.85 -7.95 9.80
C SER A 12 17.18 -7.64 8.46
N GLN A 13 17.13 -8.61 7.55
CA GLN A 13 16.46 -8.48 6.26
C GLN A 13 14.94 -8.29 6.42
N LEU A 14 14.30 -9.03 7.34
CA LEU A 14 12.88 -8.82 7.64
C LEU A 14 12.60 -7.40 8.16
N ARG A 15 13.47 -6.87 9.04
CA ARG A 15 13.33 -5.48 9.53
C ARG A 15 13.45 -4.46 8.40
N ALA A 16 14.46 -4.62 7.53
CA ALA A 16 14.64 -3.75 6.37
C ALA A 16 13.43 -3.83 5.41
N GLN A 17 12.90 -5.03 5.18
CA GLN A 17 11.72 -5.26 4.35
C GLN A 17 10.47 -4.57 4.94
N ILE A 18 10.21 -4.73 6.23
CA ILE A 18 9.09 -4.08 6.92
C ILE A 18 9.22 -2.57 6.84
N GLN A 19 10.42 -2.02 7.05
CA GLN A 19 10.67 -0.59 6.96
C GLN A 19 10.41 -0.07 5.53
N ALA A 20 10.89 -0.77 4.52
CA ALA A 20 10.66 -0.42 3.12
C ALA A 20 9.16 -0.39 2.77
N TYR A 21 8.42 -1.44 3.15
CA TYR A 21 6.97 -1.48 2.91
C TYR A 21 6.19 -0.45 3.74
N THR A 22 6.66 -0.13 4.95
CA THR A 22 6.07 0.92 5.77
C THR A 22 6.16 2.27 5.07
N VAL A 23 7.37 2.64 4.62
CA VAL A 23 7.61 3.88 3.87
C VAL A 23 6.80 3.90 2.57
N TYR A 24 6.72 2.76 1.87
CA TYR A 24 5.93 2.61 0.66
C TYR A 24 4.44 2.94 0.89
N TYR A 25 3.79 2.29 1.85
CA TYR A 25 2.37 2.51 2.11
C TYR A 25 2.08 3.89 2.71
N GLN A 26 2.99 4.43 3.53
CA GLN A 26 2.91 5.83 4.00
C GLN A 26 2.93 6.81 2.82
N SER A 27 3.82 6.60 1.85
CA SER A 27 3.92 7.42 0.64
C SER A 27 2.65 7.34 -0.22
N LYS A 28 2.06 6.14 -0.35
CA LYS A 28 0.76 5.97 -1.04
C LYS A 28 -0.36 6.76 -0.35
N ILE A 29 -0.44 6.69 0.97
CA ILE A 29 -1.45 7.43 1.76
C ILE A 29 -1.25 8.94 1.59
N ALA A 30 -0.02 9.43 1.70
CA ALA A 30 0.29 10.85 1.52
C ALA A 30 -0.13 11.35 0.13
N CYS A 31 0.17 10.57 -0.91
CA CYS A 31 -0.25 10.85 -2.29
C CYS A 31 -1.77 10.93 -2.43
N LEU A 32 -2.50 9.97 -1.86
CA LEU A 32 -3.97 9.91 -1.91
C LEU A 32 -4.68 10.95 -1.04
N THR A 33 -4.00 11.49 -0.02
CA THR A 33 -4.55 12.57 0.81
C THR A 33 -4.50 13.92 0.09
N ASN A 34 -3.69 14.04 -0.96
CA ASN A 34 -3.67 15.23 -1.82
C ASN A 34 -4.96 15.31 -2.67
N LYS A 35 -5.84 16.25 -2.32
CA LYS A 35 -7.16 16.44 -2.94
C LYS A 35 -7.11 16.80 -4.43
N ARG A 36 -5.96 17.25 -4.96
CA ARG A 36 -5.78 17.68 -6.35
C ARG A 36 -5.03 16.68 -7.24
N LEU A 37 -4.98 15.41 -6.85
CA LEU A 37 -4.23 14.39 -7.60
C LEU A 37 -4.85 14.12 -9.00
N PRO A 38 -4.12 14.23 -10.12
CA PRO A 38 -4.62 13.82 -11.44
C PRO A 38 -5.08 12.36 -11.48
N ALA A 39 -6.08 12.04 -12.32
CA ALA A 39 -6.63 10.68 -12.42
C ALA A 39 -5.56 9.60 -12.75
N PRO A 40 -4.59 9.81 -13.66
CA PRO A 40 -3.52 8.83 -13.88
C PRO A 40 -2.67 8.56 -12.64
N LEU A 41 -2.37 9.60 -11.86
CA LEU A 41 -1.60 9.48 -10.62
C LEU A 41 -2.42 8.80 -9.52
N LEU A 42 -3.74 9.01 -9.49
CA LEU A 42 -4.64 8.29 -8.60
C LEU A 42 -4.64 6.78 -8.90
N LEU A 43 -4.73 6.40 -10.18
CA LEU A 43 -4.64 5.00 -10.59
C LEU A 43 -3.31 4.37 -10.18
N LEU A 44 -2.20 5.08 -10.41
CA LEU A 44 -0.87 4.62 -10.00
C LEU A 44 -0.74 4.50 -8.47
N ALA A 45 -1.31 5.45 -7.73
CA ALA A 45 -1.32 5.43 -6.28
C ALA A 45 -2.19 4.30 -5.72
N CYS A 46 -3.28 3.91 -6.39
CA CYS A 46 -4.17 2.83 -6.00
C CYS A 46 -3.85 1.45 -6.63
N LYS A 47 -2.80 1.34 -7.46
CA LYS A 47 -2.53 0.15 -8.31
C LYS A 47 -2.54 -1.18 -7.56
N ASP A 48 -2.05 -1.21 -6.32
CA ASP A 48 -1.92 -2.44 -5.53
C ASP A 48 -3.19 -2.78 -4.73
N ALA A 49 -4.14 -1.85 -4.67
CA ALA A 49 -5.40 -2.07 -3.97
C ALA A 49 -6.31 -2.93 -4.86
N PRO A 50 -6.89 -4.03 -4.34
CA PRO A 50 -7.72 -4.96 -5.13
C PRO A 50 -9.14 -4.42 -5.33
N PHE A 51 -9.25 -3.16 -5.77
CA PHE A 51 -10.52 -2.51 -6.03
C PHE A 51 -10.63 -2.18 -7.50
N GLN A 52 -11.80 -2.49 -8.08
CA GLN A 52 -12.12 -2.09 -9.43
C GLN A 52 -12.12 -0.57 -9.55
N VAL A 53 -11.51 -0.07 -10.62
CA VAL A 53 -11.47 1.36 -10.94
C VAL A 53 -12.90 1.79 -11.27
N GLU A 54 -13.43 2.74 -10.50
CA GLU A 54 -14.69 3.42 -10.78
C GLU A 54 -14.45 4.57 -11.77
N ASP A 55 -15.52 5.15 -12.32
CA ASP A 55 -15.40 6.34 -13.15
C ASP A 55 -14.83 7.52 -12.32
N LEU A 56 -13.63 7.96 -12.70
CA LEU A 56 -12.88 9.00 -12.01
C LEU A 56 -13.28 10.42 -12.43
N THR A 57 -14.17 10.56 -13.41
CA THR A 57 -14.73 11.86 -13.83
C THR A 57 -15.73 12.39 -12.81
N SER A 58 -16.49 11.48 -12.17
CA SER A 58 -17.36 11.80 -11.05
C SER A 58 -16.56 12.03 -9.76
N GLN A 59 -16.65 13.22 -9.19
CA GLN A 59 -15.98 13.57 -7.93
C GLN A 59 -16.38 12.63 -6.78
N TRP A 60 -17.63 12.16 -6.77
CA TRP A 60 -18.11 11.28 -5.71
C TRP A 60 -17.57 9.85 -5.84
N GLN A 61 -17.59 9.27 -7.04
CA GLN A 61 -17.01 7.93 -7.29
C GLN A 61 -15.50 7.95 -7.08
N ARG A 62 -14.83 9.01 -7.56
CA ARG A 62 -13.42 9.26 -7.29
C ARG A 62 -13.12 9.31 -5.79
N GLY A 63 -13.90 10.07 -5.02
CA GLY A 63 -13.72 10.16 -3.56
C GLY A 63 -13.93 8.81 -2.86
N ARG A 64 -14.93 8.04 -3.30
CA ARG A 64 -15.17 6.68 -2.80
C ARG A 64 -14.02 5.74 -3.12
N TYR A 65 -13.50 5.78 -4.35
CA TYR A 65 -12.36 4.97 -4.77
C TYR A 65 -11.11 5.29 -3.94
N ILE A 66 -10.78 6.58 -3.78
CA ILE A 66 -9.70 7.05 -2.90
C ILE A 66 -9.89 6.50 -1.48
N LYS A 67 -11.09 6.59 -0.92
CA LYS A 67 -11.39 6.12 0.45
C LYS A 67 -11.18 4.61 0.60
N LYS A 68 -11.56 3.81 -0.41
CA LYS A 68 -11.31 2.36 -0.43
C LYS A 68 -9.80 2.09 -0.41
N CYS A 69 -9.02 2.72 -1.29
CA CYS A 69 -7.56 2.56 -1.34
C CYS A 69 -6.90 2.98 -0.02
N LEU A 70 -7.28 4.14 0.54
CA LEU A 70 -6.76 4.62 1.83
C LEU A 70 -7.01 3.61 2.95
N LYS A 71 -8.22 3.05 3.04
CA LYS A 71 -8.55 2.04 4.05
C LYS A 71 -7.71 0.78 3.88
N TYR A 72 -7.44 0.36 2.65
CA TYR A 72 -6.58 -0.79 2.36
C TYR A 72 -5.13 -0.54 2.80
N TYR A 73 -4.54 0.60 2.44
CA TYR A 73 -3.15 0.92 2.80
C TYR A 73 -2.98 1.13 4.31
N GLN A 74 -3.96 1.75 4.98
CA GLN A 74 -3.96 1.84 6.45
C GLN A 74 -4.01 0.46 7.12
N LYS A 75 -4.79 -0.48 6.55
CA LYS A 75 -4.81 -1.87 7.03
C LYS A 75 -3.45 -2.53 6.86
N LYS A 76 -2.79 -2.33 5.72
CA LYS A 76 -1.45 -2.86 5.46
C LYS A 76 -0.39 -2.32 6.43
N LEU A 77 -0.44 -1.04 6.76
CA LEU A 77 0.43 -0.48 7.79
C LEU A 77 0.22 -1.13 9.16
N LYS A 78 -1.04 -1.34 9.58
CA LYS A 78 -1.34 -2.04 10.85
C LYS A 78 -0.87 -3.50 10.85
N GLU A 79 -0.89 -4.17 9.70
CA GLU A 79 -0.34 -5.53 9.55
C GLU A 79 1.19 -5.51 9.75
N LEU A 80 1.89 -4.59 9.08
CA LEU A 80 3.34 -4.40 9.22
C LEU A 80 3.75 -4.00 10.64
N GLU A 81 2.99 -3.13 11.33
CA GLU A 81 3.25 -2.77 12.73
C GLU A 81 3.16 -3.99 13.66
N LYS A 82 2.21 -4.89 13.41
CA LYS A 82 2.09 -6.15 14.18
C LYS A 82 3.26 -7.09 13.89
N GLU A 83 3.71 -7.18 12.64
CA GLU A 83 4.87 -7.99 12.26
C GLU A 83 6.16 -7.43 12.87
N HIS A 84 6.34 -6.11 12.85
CA HIS A 84 7.48 -5.44 13.46
C HIS A 84 7.60 -5.77 14.95
N LYS A 85 6.49 -5.71 15.68
CA LYS A 85 6.42 -6.07 17.11
C LYS A 85 6.75 -7.53 17.41
N LYS A 86 6.60 -8.44 16.45
CA LYS A 86 6.97 -9.87 16.61
C LYS A 86 8.45 -10.13 16.38
N ILE A 87 9.15 -9.21 15.72
CA ILE A 87 10.57 -9.33 15.33
C ILE A 87 11.48 -8.50 16.23
N GLN A 88 10.93 -7.49 16.91
CA GLN A 88 11.55 -6.87 18.09
C GLN A 88 11.62 -7.90 19.22
#